data_AF-A0A7S3LJ00-F1
#
_entry.id   AF-A0A7S3LJ00-F1
#
_cell.length_a   1.000
_cell.length_b   1.000
_cell.length_c   1.000
_cell.angle_alpha   90.00
_cell.angle_beta   90.00
_cell.angle_gamma   90.00
#
_symmetry.space_group_name_H-M   'P 1'
#
loop_
_entity.id
_entity.type
_entity.pdbx_description
1 polymer ?
#
loop_
_entity_poly.entity_id
_entity_poly.type
_entity_poly.pdbx_seq_one_letter_code
_entity_poly.pdbx_strand_id
1 'polypeptide(L)'
;MVITTSDSNGTLVSLNHIGLKRCNSLELLRACPSTQSYEFFPTDLLIPEECFEQDCSDDESFYSCSSSEALPKPSYATRDRIYLPSSGRINVDECIKCLPSVMETCDSLLTKDSRHYTEQSRSRVIYVSQREVAHAVPLQCDVMMSDKATTCHILALRSSSSNAVPLASLTHIDGTSYEACIRAIVQRHINHHQMDDSLISEERRDGQDPDDLMELDLHILGGFEDHDGTSQKISNWLLRLLADITTKEKHRVMTTLRTCAISSMNDNGHGVPIGRGLGINLLKGDVFLASSNPALAGPDYILRSLRLWSQDECEPHLEVIHEENISMMKVEPFFFAPFPGRCTKYLLSLSDRQLQRYTSTSPECEEDDFCPRLRETLVFSLRVSVSDVFGPGLNRTRYYKRLGFSNTWKCLHT
;
A
#
# COMPACT_ATOMS: atom_id res chain seq x y z
N MET A 1 20.63 -30.85 -14.78
CA MET A 1 20.65 -32.21 -14.20
C MET A 1 19.40 -32.34 -13.36
N VAL A 2 18.34 -32.79 -14.02
CA VAL A 2 17.02 -33.13 -13.47
C VAL A 2 16.95 -34.65 -13.62
N ILE A 3 16.65 -35.37 -12.55
CA ILE A 3 16.08 -36.71 -12.64
C ILE A 3 15.01 -36.84 -11.56
N THR A 4 13.78 -36.87 -12.03
CA THR A 4 12.60 -37.41 -11.38
C THR A 4 12.71 -38.93 -11.31
N THR A 5 12.21 -39.55 -10.25
CA THR A 5 11.68 -40.91 -10.30
C THR A 5 10.34 -40.97 -9.60
N SER A 6 9.34 -41.27 -10.40
CA SER A 6 7.98 -41.68 -10.06
C SER A 6 7.94 -42.93 -9.20
N ASP A 7 6.96 -43.02 -8.31
CA ASP A 7 6.37 -44.30 -7.93
C ASP A 7 4.88 -44.38 -8.31
N SER A 8 4.54 -45.58 -8.71
CA SER A 8 3.36 -46.01 -9.43
C SER A 8 2.33 -46.56 -8.44
N ASN A 9 1.18 -45.90 -8.31
CA ASN A 9 -0.04 -46.53 -7.81
C ASN A 9 -1.27 -45.74 -8.26
N GLY A 10 -1.49 -45.69 -9.58
CA GLY A 10 -2.63 -45.05 -10.26
C GLY A 10 -3.99 -45.32 -9.63
N THR A 11 -4.28 -44.55 -8.59
CA THR A 11 -5.55 -44.43 -7.90
C THR A 11 -5.84 -42.94 -7.92
N LEU A 12 -6.68 -42.52 -8.84
CA LEU A 12 -7.42 -41.26 -8.72
C LEU A 12 -8.28 -41.40 -7.47
N VAL A 13 -7.74 -41.01 -6.32
CA VAL A 13 -8.57 -40.68 -5.17
C VAL A 13 -9.18 -39.34 -5.50
N SER A 14 -10.38 -39.38 -6.06
CA SER A 14 -11.33 -38.28 -5.99
C SER A 14 -11.35 -37.81 -4.53
N LEU A 15 -10.79 -36.62 -4.28
CA LEU A 15 -11.03 -35.87 -3.05
C LEU A 15 -12.46 -35.34 -3.10
N ASN A 16 -13.43 -36.25 -3.11
CA ASN A 16 -14.80 -35.93 -2.76
C ASN A 16 -14.81 -35.55 -1.28
N HIS A 17 -15.05 -34.27 -1.02
CA HIS A 17 -15.67 -33.75 0.19
C HIS A 17 -15.22 -34.39 1.51
N ILE A 18 -13.95 -34.22 1.87
CA ILE A 18 -13.63 -34.12 3.30
C ILE A 18 -14.08 -32.71 3.68
N GLY A 19 -15.19 -32.61 4.42
CA GLY A 19 -15.63 -31.35 5.00
C GLY A 19 -14.50 -30.77 5.83
N LEU A 20 -13.72 -29.86 5.23
CA LEU A 20 -12.82 -28.98 5.94
C LEU A 20 -13.71 -28.23 6.92
N LYS A 21 -13.62 -28.60 8.21
CA LYS A 21 -14.13 -27.72 9.25
C LYS A 21 -13.44 -26.39 9.02
N ARG A 22 -14.24 -25.36 8.76
CA ARG A 22 -13.77 -23.99 8.69
C ARG A 22 -13.16 -23.66 10.05
N CYS A 23 -11.82 -23.73 10.13
CA CYS A 23 -11.08 -23.35 11.32
C CYS A 23 -11.02 -21.83 11.33
N ASN A 24 -11.50 -21.22 12.42
CA ASN A 24 -11.39 -19.78 12.55
C ASN A 24 -9.92 -19.36 12.75
N SER A 25 -9.61 -18.11 12.46
CA SER A 25 -8.27 -17.53 12.57
C SER A 25 -7.62 -17.74 13.95
N LEU A 26 -8.38 -17.71 15.04
CA LEU A 26 -7.86 -17.92 16.39
C LEU A 26 -7.44 -19.38 16.63
N GLU A 27 -8.15 -20.35 16.07
CA GLU A 27 -7.79 -21.77 16.13
C GLU A 27 -6.49 -22.04 15.37
N LEU A 28 -6.34 -21.46 14.18
CA LEU A 28 -5.10 -21.53 13.40
C LEU A 28 -3.93 -20.90 14.15
N LEU A 29 -4.14 -19.73 14.75
CA LEU A 29 -3.15 -19.10 15.60
C LEU A 29 -2.76 -19.99 16.77
N ARG A 30 -3.71 -20.57 17.52
CA ARG A 30 -3.42 -21.44 18.68
C ARG A 30 -2.73 -22.75 18.30
N ALA A 31 -2.93 -23.24 17.08
CA ALA A 31 -2.25 -24.41 16.56
C ALA A 31 -0.78 -24.13 16.21
N CYS A 32 -0.41 -22.87 16.00
CA CYS A 32 0.96 -22.48 15.69
C CYS A 32 1.88 -22.67 16.92
N PRO A 33 3.01 -23.38 16.79
CA PRO A 33 3.89 -23.64 17.94
C PRO A 33 4.47 -22.36 18.58
N SER A 34 4.68 -21.29 17.80
CA SER A 34 5.25 -20.04 18.30
C SER A 34 4.30 -19.23 19.18
N THR A 35 3.01 -19.57 19.23
CA THR A 35 1.94 -18.73 19.81
C THR A 35 1.20 -19.38 20.98
N GLN A 36 1.53 -20.62 21.38
CA GLN A 36 0.77 -21.44 22.33
C GLN A 36 0.57 -20.83 23.74
N SER A 37 1.35 -19.82 24.13
CA SER A 37 1.31 -19.20 25.47
C SER A 37 0.86 -17.73 25.49
N TYR A 38 0.28 -17.21 24.41
CA TYR A 38 0.07 -15.77 24.26
C TYR A 38 -1.41 -15.38 24.20
N GLU A 39 -1.70 -14.19 24.72
CA GLU A 39 -3.02 -13.59 24.65
C GLU A 39 -3.21 -12.85 23.33
N PHE A 40 -4.36 -13.08 22.71
CA PHE A 40 -4.79 -12.47 21.47
C PHE A 40 -6.14 -11.79 21.67
N PHE A 41 -6.34 -10.65 21.02
CA PHE A 41 -7.63 -9.97 21.01
C PHE A 41 -8.23 -9.98 19.60
N PRO A 42 -9.55 -10.20 19.46
CA PRO A 42 -10.23 -10.08 18.18
C PRO A 42 -10.23 -8.60 17.75
N THR A 43 -10.07 -8.39 16.44
CA THR A 43 -10.24 -7.08 15.81
C THR A 43 -11.50 -7.07 14.95
N ASP A 44 -11.96 -5.89 14.52
CA ASP A 44 -13.00 -5.77 13.49
C ASP A 44 -12.42 -5.81 12.06
N LEU A 45 -11.09 -6.02 11.88
CA LEU A 45 -10.49 -6.29 10.57
C LEU A 45 -10.86 -7.69 10.08
N LEU A 46 -11.29 -7.77 8.83
CA LEU A 46 -11.72 -9.00 8.20
C LEU A 46 -10.63 -9.62 7.32
N ILE A 47 -10.73 -10.93 7.16
CA ILE A 47 -9.94 -11.74 6.24
C ILE A 47 -10.72 -11.89 4.92
N PRO A 48 -10.05 -12.00 3.76
CA PRO A 48 -10.74 -12.25 2.49
C PRO A 48 -11.54 -13.55 2.56
N GLU A 49 -12.72 -13.55 1.94
CA GLU A 49 -13.44 -14.79 1.71
C GLU A 49 -12.62 -15.70 0.80
N GLU A 50 -12.62 -17.00 1.10
CA GLU A 50 -12.09 -18.02 0.19
C GLU A 50 -12.92 -17.97 -1.09
N CYS A 51 -12.37 -17.36 -2.15
CA CYS A 51 -12.91 -17.54 -3.49
C CYS A 51 -12.64 -18.98 -3.88
N PHE A 52 -13.63 -19.86 -3.72
CA PHE A 52 -13.68 -21.09 -4.50
C PHE A 52 -13.84 -20.66 -5.96
N GLU A 53 -12.73 -20.44 -6.66
CA GLU A 53 -12.74 -20.32 -8.10
C GLU A 53 -13.22 -21.67 -8.63
N GLN A 54 -14.51 -21.73 -8.96
CA GLN A 54 -15.05 -22.82 -9.74
C GLN A 54 -14.47 -22.60 -11.14
N ASP A 55 -13.55 -23.48 -11.55
CA ASP A 55 -12.90 -23.48 -12.88
C ASP A 55 -13.92 -23.25 -13.99
N CYS A 56 -14.08 -21.99 -14.41
CA CYS A 56 -14.82 -21.64 -15.61
C CYS A 56 -13.83 -21.80 -16.76
N SER A 57 -13.80 -23.00 -17.34
CA SER A 57 -13.07 -23.28 -18.57
C SER A 57 -13.38 -22.22 -19.64
N ASP A 58 -12.32 -21.63 -20.18
CA ASP A 58 -12.35 -20.73 -21.32
C ASP A 58 -13.09 -21.39 -22.51
N ASP A 59 -14.29 -20.91 -22.80
CA ASP A 59 -14.89 -21.05 -24.14
C ASP A 59 -15.50 -19.71 -24.53
N GLU A 60 -14.81 -19.03 -25.43
CA GLU A 60 -15.26 -17.82 -26.13
C GLU A 60 -16.53 -18.12 -26.93
N SER A 61 -17.70 -17.71 -26.44
CA SER A 61 -18.84 -17.44 -27.32
C SER A 61 -19.75 -16.32 -26.80
N PHE A 62 -20.03 -15.38 -27.71
CA PHE A 62 -20.76 -14.13 -27.51
C PHE A 62 -22.29 -14.35 -27.39
N TYR A 63 -22.91 -13.60 -26.46
CA TYR A 63 -24.34 -13.28 -26.26
C TYR A 63 -25.39 -14.40 -26.18
N SER A 64 -25.89 -14.67 -24.98
CA SER A 64 -27.14 -14.09 -24.43
C SER A 64 -27.72 -15.00 -23.34
N CYS A 65 -27.77 -14.54 -22.09
CA CYS A 65 -28.78 -15.02 -21.14
C CYS A 65 -28.99 -14.01 -20.02
N SER A 66 -30.22 -13.50 -19.96
CA SER A 66 -30.81 -12.82 -18.81
C SER A 66 -30.90 -13.76 -17.60
N SER A 67 -30.97 -13.16 -16.42
CA SER A 67 -31.08 -13.73 -15.06
C SER A 67 -29.82 -14.40 -14.49
N SER A 68 -28.90 -13.59 -13.97
CA SER A 68 -28.00 -14.04 -12.90
C SER A 68 -28.77 -13.93 -11.58
N GLU A 69 -29.28 -15.05 -11.08
CA GLU A 69 -29.55 -15.16 -9.64
C GLU A 69 -28.19 -15.04 -8.94
N ALA A 70 -27.93 -13.86 -8.36
CA ALA A 70 -26.75 -13.66 -7.54
C ALA A 70 -26.82 -14.64 -6.36
N LEU A 71 -25.80 -15.49 -6.24
CA LEU A 71 -25.59 -16.27 -5.02
C LEU A 71 -25.65 -15.33 -3.81
N PRO A 72 -26.35 -15.72 -2.73
CA PRO A 72 -26.45 -14.88 -1.54
C PRO A 72 -25.04 -14.62 -1.02
N LYS A 73 -24.64 -13.34 -0.97
CA LYS A 73 -23.39 -12.93 -0.32
C LYS A 73 -23.44 -13.43 1.13
N PRO A 74 -22.37 -14.06 1.63
CA PRO A 74 -22.36 -14.55 3.00
C PRO A 74 -22.50 -13.37 3.96
N SER A 75 -23.37 -13.51 4.97
CA SER A 75 -23.66 -12.43 5.90
C SER A 75 -22.42 -12.06 6.71
N TYR A 76 -22.34 -10.79 7.12
CA TYR A 76 -21.27 -10.22 7.97
C TYR A 76 -20.93 -11.08 9.20
N ALA A 77 -21.89 -11.83 9.74
CA ALA A 77 -21.70 -12.74 10.88
C ALA A 77 -20.77 -13.94 10.58
N THR A 78 -20.43 -14.18 9.30
CA THR A 78 -19.68 -15.36 8.85
C THR A 78 -18.27 -15.06 8.34
N ARG A 79 -17.83 -13.78 8.31
CA ARG A 79 -16.47 -13.42 7.93
C ARG A 79 -15.51 -13.57 9.12
N ASP A 80 -14.38 -14.22 8.87
CA ASP A 80 -13.38 -14.46 9.90
C ASP A 80 -12.62 -13.17 10.24
N ARG A 81 -12.47 -12.90 11.54
CA ARG A 81 -11.80 -11.72 12.07
C ARG A 81 -10.31 -11.96 12.24
N ILE A 82 -9.49 -10.93 12.11
CA ILE A 82 -8.07 -11.00 12.47
C ILE A 82 -7.92 -10.89 13.99
N TYR A 83 -7.05 -11.71 14.56
CA TYR A 83 -6.65 -11.62 15.95
C TYR A 83 -5.21 -11.11 16.03
N LEU A 84 -4.98 -10.10 16.85
CA LEU A 84 -3.65 -9.51 17.05
C LEU A 84 -3.13 -9.81 18.47
N PRO A 85 -1.81 -9.90 18.66
CA PRO A 85 -1.23 -10.23 19.95
C PRO A 85 -1.37 -9.05 20.93
N SER A 86 -1.78 -9.33 22.17
CA SER A 86 -1.94 -8.30 23.22
C SER A 86 -0.62 -7.74 23.73
N SER A 87 0.49 -8.46 23.54
CA SER A 87 1.84 -8.06 23.96
C SER A 87 2.79 -7.91 22.77
N GLY A 88 3.86 -7.13 22.93
CA GLY A 88 4.91 -6.97 21.91
C GLY A 88 5.90 -8.15 21.83
N ARG A 89 5.58 -9.31 22.41
CA ARG A 89 6.46 -10.50 22.37
C ARG A 89 6.29 -11.35 21.11
N ILE A 90 5.14 -11.23 20.45
CA ILE A 90 4.89 -11.80 19.13
C ILE A 90 4.67 -10.64 18.18
N ASN A 91 5.28 -10.74 17.01
CA ASN A 91 5.12 -9.76 15.96
C ASN A 91 3.87 -10.04 15.13
N VAL A 92 3.23 -8.98 14.66
CA VAL A 92 2.00 -9.11 13.87
C VAL A 92 2.16 -9.98 12.63
N ASP A 93 3.33 -9.98 11.98
CA ASP A 93 3.61 -10.79 10.79
C ASP A 93 3.60 -12.30 11.10
N GLU A 94 4.08 -12.73 12.27
CA GLU A 94 3.94 -14.13 12.71
C GLU A 94 2.47 -14.56 12.84
N CYS A 95 1.59 -13.63 13.22
CA CYS A 95 0.16 -13.89 13.33
C CYS A 95 -0.50 -13.94 11.95
N ILE A 96 -0.20 -12.96 11.09
CA ILE A 96 -0.76 -12.88 9.75
C ILE A 96 -0.33 -14.06 8.87
N LYS A 97 0.90 -14.56 9.04
CA LYS A 97 1.41 -15.77 8.38
C LYS A 97 0.58 -17.03 8.65
N CYS A 98 -0.17 -17.07 9.75
CA CYS A 98 -1.03 -18.20 10.07
C CYS A 98 -2.37 -18.19 9.32
N LEU A 99 -2.65 -17.15 8.52
CA LEU A 99 -3.92 -16.96 7.81
C LEU A 99 -3.79 -17.42 6.34
N PRO A 100 -4.38 -18.57 5.94
CA PRO A 100 -4.17 -19.16 4.61
C PRO A 100 -4.52 -18.24 3.45
N SER A 101 -5.68 -17.57 3.49
CA SER A 101 -6.10 -16.69 2.39
C SER A 101 -5.22 -15.44 2.25
N VAL A 102 -4.62 -14.95 3.34
CA VAL A 102 -3.64 -13.84 3.26
C VAL A 102 -2.30 -14.34 2.74
N MET A 103 -1.88 -15.55 3.14
CA MET A 103 -0.66 -16.17 2.61
C MET A 103 -0.77 -16.48 1.12
N GLU A 104 -1.93 -16.96 0.66
CA GLU A 104 -2.17 -17.22 -0.76
C GLU A 104 -2.07 -15.94 -1.61
N THR A 105 -2.66 -14.83 -1.15
CA THR A 105 -2.54 -13.54 -1.86
C THR A 105 -1.13 -12.97 -1.76
N CYS A 106 -0.43 -13.16 -0.64
CA CYS A 106 0.97 -12.80 -0.45
C CYS A 106 1.87 -13.56 -1.43
N ASP A 107 1.77 -14.88 -1.49
CA ASP A 107 2.57 -15.74 -2.37
C ASP A 107 2.26 -15.44 -3.84
N SER A 108 0.98 -15.26 -4.19
CA SER A 108 0.55 -14.87 -5.54
C SER A 108 1.09 -13.50 -5.96
N LEU A 109 1.29 -12.57 -5.01
CA LEU A 109 1.92 -11.27 -5.28
C LEU A 109 3.44 -11.42 -5.46
N LEU A 110 4.10 -12.10 -4.52
CA LEU A 110 5.56 -12.16 -4.43
C LEU A 110 6.23 -13.09 -5.46
N THR A 111 5.48 -14.04 -6.02
CA THR A 111 5.98 -14.96 -7.07
C THR A 111 5.94 -14.36 -8.48
N LYS A 112 5.25 -13.23 -8.68
CA LYS A 112 5.11 -12.59 -9.99
C LYS A 112 6.21 -11.58 -10.25
N ASP A 113 6.64 -11.47 -11.50
CA ASP A 113 7.58 -10.43 -11.91
C ASP A 113 6.97 -9.02 -11.73
N SER A 114 7.84 -8.08 -11.37
CA SER A 114 7.46 -6.67 -11.23
C SER A 114 7.05 -6.08 -12.59
N ARG A 115 5.89 -5.42 -12.62
CA ARG A 115 5.46 -4.64 -13.79
C ARG A 115 6.27 -3.35 -13.84
N HIS A 116 7.11 -3.23 -14.86
CA HIS A 116 7.95 -2.05 -15.06
C HIS A 116 7.20 -0.94 -15.81
N TYR A 117 7.13 0.25 -15.22
CA TYR A 117 6.50 1.43 -15.81
C TYR A 117 7.53 2.50 -16.21
N THR A 118 7.24 3.15 -17.32
CA THR A 118 8.04 4.23 -17.91
C THR A 118 7.13 5.37 -18.35
N GLU A 119 7.68 6.51 -18.70
CA GLU A 119 6.92 7.63 -19.27
C GLU A 119 6.17 7.27 -20.57
N GLN A 120 6.61 6.21 -21.27
CA GLN A 120 5.96 5.66 -22.46
C GLN A 120 4.88 4.61 -22.16
N SER A 121 4.71 4.20 -20.90
CA SER A 121 3.66 3.25 -20.51
C SER A 121 2.27 3.79 -20.89
N ARG A 122 1.42 2.92 -21.42
CA ARG A 122 0.06 3.28 -21.87
C ARG A 122 -0.89 3.61 -20.71
N SER A 123 -0.70 2.95 -19.57
CA SER A 123 -1.44 3.25 -18.36
C SER A 123 -1.08 4.65 -17.87
N ARG A 124 -2.08 5.43 -17.49
CA ARG A 124 -1.90 6.69 -16.76
C ARG A 124 -1.52 6.35 -15.34
N VAL A 125 -0.27 6.59 -14.98
CA VAL A 125 0.29 6.28 -13.67
C VAL A 125 0.40 7.55 -12.84
N ILE A 126 0.07 7.43 -11.55
CA ILE A 126 0.48 8.39 -10.52
C ILE A 126 1.52 7.68 -9.65
N TYR A 127 2.73 8.22 -9.62
CA TYR A 127 3.82 7.72 -8.78
C TYR A 127 3.83 8.47 -7.45
N VAL A 128 3.83 7.72 -6.35
CA VAL A 128 3.85 8.21 -4.97
C VAL A 128 5.22 7.92 -4.38
N SER A 129 5.94 8.97 -3.98
CA SER A 129 7.27 8.82 -3.36
C SER A 129 7.13 8.55 -1.86
N GLN A 130 8.24 8.19 -1.20
CA GLN A 130 8.31 8.10 0.25
C GLN A 130 7.81 9.40 0.92
N ARG A 131 7.04 9.26 2.01
CA ARG A 131 6.33 10.33 2.73
C ARG A 131 5.30 11.10 1.91
N GLU A 132 4.71 10.47 0.90
CA GLU A 132 3.60 11.03 0.12
C GLU A 132 2.38 10.15 0.21
N VAL A 133 1.23 10.77 -0.04
CA VAL A 133 -0.05 10.11 -0.28
C VAL A 133 -0.71 10.70 -1.52
N ALA A 134 -1.33 9.84 -2.32
CA ALA A 134 -2.21 10.24 -3.42
C ALA A 134 -3.58 9.60 -3.25
N HIS A 135 -4.62 10.35 -3.61
CA HIS A 135 -6.01 9.89 -3.68
C HIS A 135 -6.52 10.05 -5.10
N ALA A 136 -7.14 9.02 -5.67
CA ALA A 136 -7.63 9.10 -7.04
C ALA A 136 -8.80 8.16 -7.31
N VAL A 137 -9.63 8.57 -8.26
CA VAL A 137 -10.68 7.75 -8.88
C VAL A 137 -10.24 7.23 -10.26
N PRO A 138 -10.81 6.13 -10.79
CA PRO A 138 -10.42 5.55 -12.09
C PRO A 138 -10.45 6.53 -13.28
N LEU A 139 -11.27 7.58 -13.20
CA LEU A 139 -11.32 8.60 -14.23
C LEU A 139 -10.00 9.40 -14.35
N GLN A 140 -9.24 9.53 -13.27
CA GLN A 140 -8.04 10.38 -13.21
C GLN A 140 -6.76 9.63 -13.60
N CYS A 141 -6.63 8.37 -13.18
CA CYS A 141 -5.50 7.51 -13.54
C CYS A 141 -5.93 6.03 -13.55
N ASP A 142 -5.13 5.19 -14.20
CA ASP A 142 -5.38 3.76 -14.28
C ASP A 142 -4.65 3.02 -13.15
N VAL A 143 -3.47 3.52 -12.78
CA VAL A 143 -2.58 2.93 -11.77
C VAL A 143 -2.07 4.00 -10.82
N MET A 144 -2.09 3.70 -9.52
CA MET A 144 -1.22 4.34 -8.53
C MET A 144 -0.14 3.36 -8.13
N MET A 145 1.10 3.84 -7.99
CA MET A 145 2.18 2.98 -7.51
C MET A 145 3.21 3.73 -6.68
N SER A 146 3.97 2.96 -5.91
CA SER A 146 5.21 3.35 -5.26
C SER A 146 6.23 2.23 -5.40
N ASP A 147 7.52 2.55 -5.34
CA ASP A 147 8.62 1.59 -5.37
C ASP A 147 9.77 1.97 -4.41
N LYS A 148 10.83 1.16 -4.41
CA LYS A 148 12.04 1.28 -3.56
C LYS A 148 11.77 1.19 -2.07
N ALA A 149 10.70 0.48 -1.70
CA ALA A 149 10.44 0.15 -0.31
C ALA A 149 11.46 -0.89 0.17
N THR A 150 12.40 -0.48 1.01
CA THR A 150 13.31 -1.37 1.73
C THR A 150 12.74 -1.67 3.12
N THR A 151 13.04 -0.85 4.12
CA THR A 151 12.48 -0.98 5.49
C THR A 151 11.10 -0.34 5.64
N CYS A 152 10.71 0.49 4.68
CA CYS A 152 9.44 1.22 4.62
C CYS A 152 8.29 0.36 4.07
N HIS A 153 7.07 0.88 4.18
CA HIS A 153 5.83 0.19 3.78
C HIS A 153 5.02 1.04 2.81
N ILE A 154 4.45 0.37 1.81
CA ILE A 154 3.45 0.91 0.91
C ILE A 154 2.09 0.39 1.36
N LEU A 155 1.20 1.31 1.71
CA LEU A 155 -0.19 1.03 2.06
C LEU A 155 -1.08 1.54 0.93
N ALA A 156 -1.84 0.63 0.32
CA ALA A 156 -2.90 0.97 -0.62
C ALA A 156 -4.27 0.65 0.01
N LEU A 157 -5.21 1.58 -0.16
CA LEU A 157 -6.59 1.45 0.25
C LEU A 157 -7.47 1.62 -0.98
N ARG A 158 -8.54 0.83 -1.07
CA ARG A 158 -9.59 1.06 -2.06
C ARG A 158 -10.94 0.90 -1.41
N SER A 159 -11.77 1.93 -1.51
CA SER A 159 -13.16 1.85 -1.06
C SER A 159 -14.12 1.73 -2.22
N SER A 160 -15.14 0.90 -2.03
CA SER A 160 -16.27 0.73 -2.97
C SER A 160 -17.60 0.75 -2.24
N SER A 161 -18.61 1.27 -2.93
CA SER A 161 -20.02 1.22 -2.54
C SER A 161 -20.86 1.01 -3.80
N SER A 162 -22.06 0.48 -3.66
CA SER A 162 -22.94 0.08 -4.77
C SER A 162 -23.24 1.22 -5.76
N ASN A 163 -23.30 2.46 -5.29
CA ASN A 163 -23.74 3.62 -6.08
C ASN A 163 -22.66 4.70 -6.28
N ALA A 164 -21.40 4.41 -5.93
CA ALA A 164 -20.34 5.41 -5.99
C ALA A 164 -19.09 4.90 -6.72
N VAL A 165 -18.43 5.81 -7.43
CA VAL A 165 -17.13 5.54 -8.07
C VAL A 165 -16.14 5.14 -6.98
N PRO A 166 -15.36 4.05 -7.16
CA PRO A 166 -14.39 3.64 -6.15
C PRO A 166 -13.33 4.72 -5.96
N LEU A 167 -12.93 4.93 -4.71
CA LEU A 167 -11.79 5.78 -4.35
C LEU A 167 -10.63 4.89 -3.98
N ALA A 168 -9.45 5.17 -4.53
CA ALA A 168 -8.21 4.56 -4.10
C ALA A 168 -7.30 5.60 -3.43
N SER A 169 -6.53 5.16 -2.45
CA SER A 169 -5.43 5.91 -1.86
C SER A 169 -4.17 5.05 -1.83
N LEU A 170 -3.01 5.65 -2.09
CA LEU A 170 -1.73 4.97 -1.95
C LEU A 170 -0.75 5.88 -1.21
N THR A 171 -0.11 5.35 -0.18
CA THR A 171 0.89 6.05 0.63
C THR A 171 2.14 5.21 0.83
N HIS A 172 3.29 5.87 0.94
CA HIS A 172 4.57 5.25 1.24
C HIS A 172 5.11 5.79 2.57
N ILE A 173 4.95 5.00 3.64
CA ILE A 173 5.35 5.35 5.00
C ILE A 173 6.73 4.78 5.34
N ASP A 174 7.52 5.52 6.11
CA ASP A 174 8.88 5.13 6.50
C ASP A 174 9.09 5.11 8.03
N GLY A 175 7.99 5.11 8.79
CA GLY A 175 8.02 5.23 10.24
C GLY A 175 6.64 5.12 10.86
N THR A 176 6.57 5.36 12.17
CA THR A 176 5.36 5.15 12.99
C THR A 176 4.64 6.44 13.40
N SER A 177 5.00 7.58 12.83
CA SER A 177 4.47 8.90 13.24
C SER A 177 3.27 9.35 12.39
N TYR A 178 2.77 8.53 11.47
CA TYR A 178 1.75 8.93 10.49
C TYR A 178 0.31 8.65 10.93
N GLU A 179 0.04 8.52 12.23
CA GLU A 179 -1.28 8.10 12.72
C GLU A 179 -2.39 9.06 12.26
N ALA A 180 -2.21 10.37 12.48
CA ALA A 180 -3.19 11.38 12.06
C ALA A 180 -3.43 11.33 10.54
N CYS A 181 -2.39 11.08 9.75
CA CYS A 181 -2.47 10.99 8.31
C CYS A 181 -3.30 9.76 7.89
N ILE A 182 -2.99 8.57 8.42
CA ILE A 182 -3.70 7.33 8.07
C ILE A 182 -5.18 7.40 8.48
N ARG A 183 -5.49 7.99 9.65
CA ARG A 183 -6.88 8.26 10.05
C ARG A 183 -7.58 9.20 9.06
N ALA A 184 -6.90 10.26 8.62
CA ALA A 184 -7.44 11.19 7.62
C ALA A 184 -7.68 10.52 6.27
N ILE A 185 -6.81 9.59 5.83
CA ILE A 185 -7.02 8.80 4.62
C ILE A 185 -8.33 8.00 4.74
N VAL A 186 -8.53 7.24 5.83
CA VAL A 186 -9.75 6.45 6.02
C VAL A 186 -10.99 7.34 6.11
N GLN A 187 -10.92 8.47 6.84
CA GLN A 187 -12.03 9.41 6.91
C GLN A 187 -12.37 10.01 5.54
N ARG A 188 -11.37 10.20 4.67
CA ARG A 188 -11.58 10.64 3.28
C ARG A 188 -12.34 9.61 2.46
N HIS A 189 -11.98 8.33 2.58
CA HIS A 189 -12.76 7.24 1.95
C HIS A 189 -14.20 7.23 2.44
N ILE A 190 -14.43 7.38 3.75
CA ILE A 190 -15.79 7.44 4.30
C ILE A 190 -16.56 8.63 3.72
N ASN A 191 -15.98 9.83 3.77
CA ASN A 191 -16.63 11.05 3.28
C ASN A 191 -16.99 10.97 1.79
N HIS A 192 -16.13 10.33 0.99
CA HIS A 192 -16.36 10.11 -0.45
C HIS A 192 -17.62 9.30 -0.73
N HIS A 193 -17.92 8.30 0.11
CA HIS A 193 -19.10 7.44 -0.04
C HIS A 193 -20.32 7.93 0.76
N GLN A 194 -20.14 8.90 1.67
CA GLN A 194 -21.23 9.51 2.46
C GLN A 194 -21.89 10.72 1.80
N MET A 195 -21.38 11.20 0.66
CA MET A 195 -21.96 12.34 -0.06
C MET A 195 -23.38 12.08 -0.60
N ASP A 196 -23.88 10.83 -0.53
CA ASP A 196 -25.23 10.44 -0.95
C ASP A 196 -26.21 10.24 0.24
N ASP A 197 -25.75 10.42 1.48
CA ASP A 197 -26.48 10.06 2.71
C ASP A 197 -27.47 11.15 3.18
N SER A 198 -27.54 12.30 2.49
CA SER A 198 -28.42 13.43 2.81
C SER A 198 -29.93 13.14 2.69
N LEU A 199 -30.30 11.93 2.27
CA LEU A 199 -31.67 11.44 2.14
C LEU A 199 -32.06 10.38 3.19
N ILE A 200 -31.17 10.03 4.11
CA ILE A 200 -31.40 8.94 5.06
C ILE A 200 -31.73 9.50 6.45
N SER A 201 -32.97 9.27 6.88
CA SER A 201 -33.54 9.73 8.15
C SER A 201 -32.84 9.13 9.37
N GLU A 202 -32.89 9.87 10.49
CA GLU A 202 -32.27 9.52 11.78
C GLU A 202 -32.75 8.19 12.41
N GLU A 203 -33.75 7.54 11.81
CA GLU A 203 -34.39 6.29 12.25
C GLU A 203 -33.61 5.02 11.85
N ARG A 204 -32.57 5.10 11.00
CA ARG A 204 -31.83 3.91 10.51
C ARG A 204 -30.73 3.36 11.45
N ARG A 205 -30.66 3.81 12.70
CA ARG A 205 -29.52 3.48 13.59
C ARG A 205 -29.58 2.13 14.30
N ASP A 206 -30.63 1.33 14.11
CA ASP A 206 -30.72 -0.04 14.62
C ASP A 206 -31.32 -0.93 13.53
N GLY A 207 -30.47 -1.71 12.83
CA GLY A 207 -30.89 -2.59 11.74
C GLY A 207 -30.37 -2.24 10.34
N GLN A 208 -29.31 -1.43 10.19
CA GLN A 208 -28.66 -1.23 8.89
C GLN A 208 -28.14 -2.58 8.37
N ASP A 209 -28.58 -2.95 7.16
CA ASP A 209 -28.13 -4.17 6.51
C ASP A 209 -26.61 -4.05 6.30
N PRO A 210 -25.80 -5.04 6.73
CA PRO A 210 -24.37 -5.04 6.46
C PRO A 210 -24.01 -4.83 4.98
N ASP A 211 -24.93 -5.15 4.06
CA ASP A 211 -24.79 -4.93 2.62
C ASP A 211 -24.80 -3.43 2.20
N ASP A 212 -25.20 -2.52 3.09
CA ASP A 212 -25.18 -1.06 2.85
C ASP A 212 -23.88 -0.38 3.31
N LEU A 213 -22.95 -1.12 3.95
CA LEU A 213 -21.68 -0.54 4.41
C LEU A 213 -20.70 -0.35 3.25
N MET A 214 -19.92 0.73 3.32
CA MET A 214 -18.78 0.93 2.43
C MET A 214 -17.76 -0.19 2.65
N GLU A 215 -17.36 -0.87 1.59
CA GLU A 215 -16.24 -1.82 1.63
C GLU A 215 -14.92 -1.06 1.52
N LEU A 216 -13.95 -1.39 2.37
CA LEU A 216 -12.59 -0.85 2.35
C LEU A 216 -11.58 -2.00 2.29
N ASP A 217 -10.94 -2.15 1.15
CA ASP A 217 -9.88 -3.12 0.93
C ASP A 217 -8.52 -2.51 1.28
N LEU A 218 -7.74 -3.22 2.09
CA LEU A 218 -6.39 -2.85 2.50
C LEU A 218 -5.35 -3.78 1.86
N HIS A 219 -4.29 -3.19 1.33
CA HIS A 219 -3.13 -3.89 0.81
C HIS A 219 -1.84 -3.28 1.37
N ILE A 220 -0.97 -4.13 1.91
CA ILE A 220 0.28 -3.71 2.53
C ILE A 220 1.43 -4.50 1.92
N LEU A 221 2.46 -3.80 1.43
CA LEU A 221 3.72 -4.37 0.99
C LEU A 221 4.87 -3.58 1.60
N GLY A 222 5.88 -4.25 2.12
CA GLY A 222 7.16 -3.61 2.43
C GLY A 222 7.78 -4.08 3.74
N GLY A 223 8.97 -3.57 4.01
CA GLY A 223 9.82 -4.12 5.05
C GLY A 223 10.32 -5.52 4.71
N PHE A 224 11.31 -5.96 5.46
CA PHE A 224 11.87 -7.32 5.42
C PHE A 224 12.38 -7.66 6.82
N GLU A 225 13.11 -8.76 6.99
CA GLU A 225 13.72 -9.09 8.27
C GLU A 225 15.04 -8.31 8.46
N ASP A 226 14.92 -6.99 8.63
CA ASP A 226 16.07 -6.09 8.76
C ASP A 226 16.73 -6.16 10.14
N HIS A 227 18.06 -5.95 10.16
CA HIS A 227 18.88 -6.05 11.36
C HIS A 227 18.45 -5.10 12.49
N ASP A 228 17.93 -3.92 12.14
CA ASP A 228 17.59 -2.88 13.11
C ASP A 228 16.14 -3.01 13.62
N GLY A 229 15.37 -4.00 13.12
CA GLY A 229 13.98 -4.24 13.49
C GLY A 229 13.02 -3.11 13.07
N THR A 230 13.42 -2.28 12.12
CA THR A 230 12.66 -1.11 11.67
C THR A 230 11.39 -1.54 10.95
N SER A 231 11.49 -2.50 10.04
CA SER A 231 10.37 -3.07 9.28
C SER A 231 9.33 -3.68 10.21
N GLN A 232 9.79 -4.42 11.21
CA GLN A 232 8.95 -5.06 12.20
C GLN A 232 8.24 -4.04 13.09
N LYS A 233 8.94 -2.97 13.49
CA LYS A 233 8.34 -1.86 14.24
C LYS A 233 7.22 -1.17 13.45
N ILE A 234 7.46 -0.85 12.17
CA ILE A 234 6.45 -0.23 11.30
C ILE A 234 5.27 -1.18 11.07
N SER A 235 5.53 -2.46 10.81
CA SER A 235 4.52 -3.50 10.63
C SER A 235 3.58 -3.61 11.83
N ASN A 236 4.16 -3.76 13.03
CA ASN A 236 3.41 -3.86 14.29
C ASN A 236 2.54 -2.64 14.54
N TRP A 237 3.10 -1.44 14.34
CA TRP A 237 2.36 -0.19 14.51
C TRP A 237 1.22 -0.06 13.51
N LEU A 238 1.49 -0.30 12.22
CA LEU A 238 0.54 -0.08 11.14
C LEU A 238 -0.69 -0.99 11.27
N LEU A 239 -0.50 -2.30 11.47
CA LEU A 239 -1.62 -3.24 11.60
C LEU A 239 -2.46 -2.98 12.85
N ARG A 240 -1.84 -2.58 13.97
CA ARG A 240 -2.57 -2.20 15.18
C ARG A 240 -3.38 -0.92 14.98
N LEU A 241 -2.81 0.07 14.30
CA LEU A 241 -3.51 1.30 13.96
C LEU A 241 -4.71 1.03 13.05
N LEU A 242 -4.53 0.22 12.00
CA LEU A 242 -5.62 -0.15 11.10
C LEU A 242 -6.73 -0.94 11.83
N ALA A 243 -6.36 -1.81 12.77
CA ALA A 243 -7.32 -2.53 13.61
C ALA A 243 -8.13 -1.58 14.51
N ASP A 244 -7.46 -0.59 15.13
CA ASP A 244 -8.13 0.42 15.96
C ASP A 244 -9.05 1.32 15.13
N ILE A 245 -8.61 1.78 13.96
CA ILE A 245 -9.44 2.57 13.04
C ILE A 245 -10.67 1.76 12.64
N THR A 246 -10.49 0.51 12.23
CA THR A 246 -11.59 -0.37 11.82
C THR A 246 -12.59 -0.57 12.95
N THR A 247 -12.11 -0.78 14.18
CA THR A 247 -12.97 -0.93 15.37
C THR A 247 -13.80 0.33 15.62
N LYS A 248 -13.22 1.53 15.44
CA LYS A 248 -13.91 2.81 15.62
C LYS A 248 -14.93 3.10 14.52
N GLU A 249 -14.62 2.73 13.28
CA GLU A 249 -15.45 3.04 12.10
C GLU A 249 -16.34 1.87 11.64
N LYS A 250 -16.43 0.77 12.41
CA LYS A 250 -17.16 -0.46 12.05
C LYS A 250 -18.64 -0.28 11.68
N HIS A 251 -19.25 0.82 12.11
CA HIS A 251 -20.65 1.16 11.81
C HIS A 251 -20.82 1.88 10.46
N ARG A 252 -19.71 2.29 9.84
CA ARG A 252 -19.68 3.05 8.59
C ARG A 252 -18.91 2.29 7.49
N VAL A 253 -17.97 1.44 7.89
CA VAL A 253 -17.03 0.77 6.98
C VAL A 253 -16.83 -0.68 7.37
N MET A 254 -16.88 -1.55 6.36
CA MET A 254 -16.40 -2.91 6.44
C MET A 254 -14.98 -3.01 5.86
N THR A 255 -13.99 -3.28 6.71
CA THR A 255 -12.56 -3.26 6.31
C THR A 255 -11.99 -4.67 6.18
N THR A 256 -11.38 -4.98 5.03
CA THR A 256 -10.78 -6.29 4.74
C THR A 256 -9.30 -6.16 4.42
N LEU A 257 -8.44 -6.94 5.08
CA LEU A 257 -7.02 -7.05 4.74
C LEU A 257 -6.85 -8.02 3.57
N ARG A 258 -6.83 -7.50 2.34
CA ARG A 258 -6.78 -8.28 1.11
C ARG A 258 -5.42 -8.87 0.81
N THR A 259 -4.37 -8.08 1.03
CA THR A 259 -2.98 -8.49 0.75
C THR A 259 -2.06 -7.94 1.82
N CYS A 260 -1.17 -8.78 2.33
CA CYS A 260 -0.21 -8.38 3.35
C CYS A 260 1.10 -9.12 3.12
N ALA A 261 2.13 -8.42 2.64
CA ALA A 261 3.48 -8.93 2.44
C ALA A 261 4.44 -8.02 3.20
N ILE A 262 4.66 -8.31 4.47
CA ILE A 262 5.42 -7.44 5.39
C ILE A 262 6.49 -8.18 6.19
N SER A 263 7.56 -7.47 6.54
CA SER A 263 8.64 -8.00 7.40
C SER A 263 9.09 -9.40 6.95
N SER A 264 9.02 -10.41 7.81
CA SER A 264 9.47 -11.76 7.50
C SER A 264 8.63 -12.45 6.39
N MET A 265 7.47 -11.92 6.00
CA MET A 265 6.68 -12.41 4.85
C MET A 265 7.23 -11.93 3.51
N ASN A 266 7.96 -10.81 3.51
CA ASN A 266 8.53 -10.19 2.32
C ASN A 266 10.06 -10.39 2.27
N ASP A 267 10.63 -11.26 3.11
CA ASP A 267 12.06 -11.55 3.14
C ASP A 267 12.39 -12.76 2.26
N ASN A 268 13.50 -12.71 1.53
CA ASN A 268 13.97 -13.82 0.69
C ASN A 268 14.76 -14.90 1.45
N GLY A 269 14.85 -14.81 2.79
CA GLY A 269 15.66 -15.68 3.65
C GLY A 269 17.10 -15.20 3.84
N HIS A 270 17.47 -14.05 3.27
CA HIS A 270 18.81 -13.48 3.33
C HIS A 270 18.83 -12.04 3.83
N GLY A 271 17.73 -11.54 4.42
CA GLY A 271 17.66 -10.16 4.88
C GLY A 271 17.57 -9.20 3.71
N VAL A 272 16.78 -9.53 2.69
CA VAL A 272 16.53 -8.69 1.51
C VAL A 272 15.05 -8.77 1.14
N PRO A 273 14.39 -7.61 0.88
CA PRO A 273 12.99 -7.61 0.48
C PRO A 273 12.81 -8.23 -0.91
N ILE A 274 11.82 -9.11 -1.03
CA ILE A 274 11.37 -9.72 -2.30
C ILE A 274 10.64 -8.64 -3.13
N GLY A 275 9.56 -8.10 -2.58
CA GLY A 275 8.78 -7.03 -3.18
C GLY A 275 9.20 -5.65 -2.67
N ARG A 276 9.51 -4.74 -3.60
CA ARG A 276 9.97 -3.36 -3.30
C ARG A 276 9.01 -2.28 -3.79
N GLY A 277 8.00 -2.64 -4.58
CA GLY A 277 7.04 -1.69 -5.09
C GLY A 277 5.68 -2.32 -5.29
N LEU A 278 4.64 -1.53 -5.01
CA LEU A 278 3.25 -1.93 -5.06
C LEU A 278 2.52 -0.98 -6.01
N GLY A 279 1.84 -1.56 -6.99
CA GLY A 279 0.87 -0.86 -7.82
C GLY A 279 -0.54 -1.36 -7.52
N ILE A 280 -1.51 -0.45 -7.61
CA ILE A 280 -2.95 -0.77 -7.55
C ILE A 280 -3.63 -0.31 -8.83
N ASN A 281 -4.44 -1.18 -9.42
CA ASN A 281 -5.36 -0.81 -10.49
C ASN A 281 -6.60 -0.13 -9.88
N LEU A 282 -6.89 1.11 -10.28
CA LEU A 282 -7.96 1.86 -9.64
C LEU A 282 -9.36 1.29 -9.93
N LEU A 283 -9.56 0.78 -11.14
CA LEU A 283 -10.85 0.26 -11.57
C LEU A 283 -11.17 -1.05 -10.83
N LYS A 284 -10.25 -2.02 -10.92
CA LYS A 284 -10.45 -3.39 -10.45
C LYS A 284 -10.05 -3.61 -9.00
N GLY A 285 -9.12 -2.82 -8.46
CA GLY A 285 -8.60 -2.98 -7.10
C GLY A 285 -7.52 -4.06 -6.94
N ASP A 286 -7.14 -4.74 -8.02
CA ASP A 286 -6.05 -5.70 -8.01
C ASP A 286 -4.68 -5.01 -7.85
N VAL A 287 -3.85 -5.62 -6.99
CA VAL A 287 -2.49 -5.17 -6.72
C VAL A 287 -1.45 -6.05 -7.39
N PHE A 288 -0.29 -5.48 -7.70
CA PHE A 288 0.81 -6.16 -8.34
C PHE A 288 2.15 -5.55 -7.91
N LEU A 289 3.23 -6.32 -8.01
CA LEU A 289 4.57 -5.77 -7.85
C LEU A 289 4.85 -4.78 -8.99
N ALA A 290 5.36 -3.61 -8.61
CA ALA A 290 5.60 -2.51 -9.54
C ALA A 290 7.03 -1.96 -9.39
N SER A 291 7.57 -1.46 -10.49
CA SER A 291 8.82 -0.71 -10.53
C SER A 291 8.71 0.40 -11.56
N SER A 292 9.50 1.45 -11.41
CA SER A 292 9.47 2.59 -12.31
C SER A 292 10.86 3.08 -12.69
N ASN A 293 10.97 3.69 -13.87
CA ASN A 293 12.11 4.52 -14.18
C ASN A 293 11.97 5.94 -13.55
N PRO A 294 13.09 6.67 -13.36
CA PRO A 294 13.03 8.01 -12.78
C PRO A 294 12.17 9.02 -13.55
N ALA A 295 12.07 8.86 -14.88
CA ALA A 295 11.31 9.77 -15.74
C ALA A 295 9.79 9.67 -15.51
N LEU A 296 9.27 8.48 -15.17
CA LEU A 296 7.88 8.28 -14.78
C LEU A 296 7.56 8.92 -13.42
N ALA A 297 8.50 8.90 -12.48
CA ALA A 297 8.31 9.32 -11.10
C ALA A 297 8.01 10.82 -10.93
N GLY A 298 8.06 11.59 -12.02
CA GLY A 298 7.64 13.00 -12.06
C GLY A 298 6.15 13.22 -11.73
N PRO A 299 5.73 14.50 -11.60
CA PRO A 299 6.50 15.71 -11.84
C PRO A 299 7.53 15.99 -10.73
N ASP A 300 8.55 16.79 -11.07
CA ASP A 300 9.57 17.33 -10.17
C ASP A 300 10.06 16.35 -9.10
N TYR A 301 10.39 15.12 -9.52
CA TYR A 301 10.80 14.02 -8.64
C TYR A 301 11.96 14.40 -7.72
N ILE A 302 12.95 15.14 -8.22
CA ILE A 302 14.10 15.62 -7.43
C ILE A 302 13.67 16.62 -6.36
N LEU A 303 12.76 17.55 -6.68
CA LEU A 303 12.21 18.50 -5.71
C LEU A 303 11.41 17.76 -4.63
N ARG A 304 10.54 16.82 -5.02
CA ARG A 304 9.77 16.00 -4.07
C ARG A 304 10.66 15.16 -3.18
N SER A 305 11.73 14.59 -3.74
CA SER A 305 12.73 13.84 -2.98
C SER A 305 13.50 14.72 -2.00
N LEU A 306 13.74 16.00 -2.34
CA LEU A 306 14.39 16.97 -1.46
C LEU A 306 13.60 17.26 -0.18
N ARG A 307 12.27 17.10 -0.19
CA ARG A 307 11.42 17.24 1.01
C ARG A 307 11.82 16.27 2.12
N LEU A 308 12.33 15.08 1.80
CA LEU A 308 12.81 14.13 2.81
C LEU A 308 14.00 14.68 3.63
N TRP A 309 14.64 15.74 3.13
CA TRP A 309 15.83 16.36 3.68
C TRP A 309 15.57 17.78 4.22
N SER A 310 14.32 18.26 4.18
CA SER A 310 13.95 19.56 4.74
C SER A 310 13.86 19.53 6.26
N GLN A 311 14.26 20.62 6.91
CA GLN A 311 14.40 20.72 8.38
C GLN A 311 13.13 21.16 9.12
N ASP A 312 12.01 21.36 8.42
CA ASP A 312 10.92 22.23 8.91
C ASP A 312 9.70 21.50 9.51
N GLU A 313 9.74 20.17 9.63
CA GLU A 313 8.61 19.42 10.19
C GLU A 313 8.87 19.06 11.66
N CYS A 314 8.15 19.73 12.58
CA CYS A 314 8.11 19.37 14.00
C CYS A 314 7.53 17.95 14.22
N GLU A 315 6.74 17.43 13.27
CA GLU A 315 6.18 16.08 13.28
C GLU A 315 6.14 15.55 11.84
N PRO A 316 6.56 14.29 11.58
CA PRO A 316 6.51 13.71 10.23
C PRO A 316 5.09 13.69 9.66
N HIS A 317 4.87 14.28 8.48
CA HIS A 317 3.59 14.27 7.78
C HIS A 317 3.65 13.52 6.44
N LEU A 318 2.49 13.08 5.93
CA LEU A 318 2.35 12.55 4.57
C LEU A 318 1.88 13.65 3.63
N GLU A 319 2.72 14.05 2.69
CA GLU A 319 2.39 15.10 1.75
C GLU A 319 1.34 14.63 0.72
N VAL A 320 0.21 15.34 0.64
CA VAL A 320 -0.87 15.02 -0.30
C VAL A 320 -0.54 15.57 -1.68
N ILE A 321 -0.14 14.70 -2.61
CA ILE A 321 0.31 15.13 -3.96
C ILE A 321 -0.79 15.12 -5.01
N HIS A 322 -1.92 14.46 -4.73
CA HIS A 322 -3.06 14.35 -5.65
C HIS A 322 -4.34 14.06 -4.87
N GLU A 323 -5.46 14.63 -5.33
CA GLU A 323 -6.77 14.52 -4.70
C GLU A 323 -7.82 14.06 -5.73
N GLU A 324 -8.83 13.32 -5.28
CA GLU A 324 -9.87 12.75 -6.14
C GLU A 324 -10.76 13.79 -6.83
N ASN A 325 -10.85 15.00 -6.28
CA ASN A 325 -11.61 16.11 -6.82
C ASN A 325 -10.80 17.00 -7.79
N ILE A 326 -9.49 16.81 -7.89
CA ILE A 326 -8.59 17.65 -8.70
C ILE A 326 -7.74 16.76 -9.60
N SER A 327 -7.89 16.87 -10.93
CA SER A 327 -7.09 16.11 -11.91
C SER A 327 -5.69 16.69 -12.15
N MET A 328 -5.07 17.24 -11.12
CA MET A 328 -3.74 17.84 -11.14
C MET A 328 -2.92 17.26 -9.99
N MET A 329 -1.62 17.12 -10.22
CA MET A 329 -0.69 16.91 -9.12
C MET A 329 -0.26 18.25 -8.54
N LYS A 330 0.00 18.26 -7.24
CA LYS A 330 0.53 19.43 -6.54
C LYS A 330 1.80 19.09 -5.77
N VAL A 331 2.65 20.09 -5.62
CA VAL A 331 3.77 20.08 -4.68
C VAL A 331 3.60 21.32 -3.82
N GLU A 332 3.22 21.11 -2.56
CA GLU A 332 3.06 22.20 -1.60
C GLU A 332 4.41 22.83 -1.24
N PRO A 333 4.43 24.13 -0.86
CA PRO A 333 5.64 24.79 -0.43
C PRO A 333 6.24 24.14 0.82
N PHE A 334 7.53 23.84 0.77
CA PHE A 334 8.32 23.44 1.94
C PHE A 334 9.65 24.18 1.93
N PHE A 335 10.20 24.45 3.10
CA PHE A 335 11.51 25.07 3.20
C PHE A 335 12.61 24.06 2.87
N PHE A 336 13.53 24.44 1.98
CA PHE A 336 14.78 23.71 1.83
C PHE A 336 15.95 24.69 1.68
N ALA A 337 17.08 24.30 2.22
CA ALA A 337 18.35 24.96 2.05
C ALA A 337 19.46 23.91 2.09
N PRO A 338 20.65 24.21 1.53
CA PRO A 338 21.82 23.40 1.81
C PRO A 338 21.99 23.24 3.32
N PHE A 339 22.30 22.02 3.77
CA PHE A 339 22.52 21.73 5.18
C PHE A 339 23.53 22.72 5.78
N PRO A 340 23.21 23.38 6.91
CA PRO A 340 24.13 24.30 7.56
C PRO A 340 25.47 23.62 7.85
N GLY A 341 26.58 24.31 7.57
CA GLY A 341 27.94 23.88 7.93
C GLY A 341 28.48 22.69 7.13
N ARG A 342 29.00 22.91 5.92
CA ARG A 342 29.80 21.95 5.10
C ARG A 342 29.20 20.54 4.85
N CYS A 343 28.05 20.16 5.42
CA CYS A 343 27.49 18.81 5.36
C CYS A 343 27.09 18.39 3.94
N THR A 344 26.43 19.25 3.15
CA THR A 344 26.08 18.89 1.76
C THR A 344 27.33 18.64 0.90
N LYS A 345 28.36 19.49 0.99
CA LYS A 345 29.61 19.30 0.25
C LYS A 345 30.38 18.07 0.73
N TYR A 346 30.34 17.79 2.03
CA TYR A 346 30.92 16.58 2.61
C TYR A 346 30.23 15.32 2.07
N LEU A 347 28.89 15.24 2.13
CA LEU A 347 28.13 14.11 1.57
C LEU A 347 28.41 13.91 0.08
N LEU A 348 28.48 14.99 -0.70
CA LEU A 348 28.84 14.94 -2.11
C LEU A 348 30.26 14.43 -2.38
N SER A 349 31.19 14.55 -1.40
CA SER A 349 32.57 14.06 -1.51
C SER A 349 32.76 12.60 -1.11
N LEU A 350 31.77 11.99 -0.45
CA LEU A 350 31.83 10.60 -0.01
C LEU A 350 31.79 9.63 -1.20
N SER A 351 32.42 8.46 -1.05
CA SER A 351 32.15 7.32 -1.95
C SER A 351 30.72 6.81 -1.81
N ASP A 352 30.21 6.07 -2.79
CA ASP A 352 28.83 5.56 -2.76
C ASP A 352 28.58 4.64 -1.56
N ARG A 353 29.55 3.77 -1.22
CA ARG A 353 29.49 2.93 -0.02
C ARG A 353 29.36 3.76 1.27
N GLN A 354 30.11 4.84 1.41
CA GLN A 354 30.01 5.71 2.58
C GLN A 354 28.70 6.49 2.58
N LEU A 355 28.26 6.95 1.41
CA LEU A 355 27.02 7.69 1.28
C LEU A 355 25.83 6.81 1.70
N GLN A 356 25.68 5.61 1.14
CA GLN A 356 24.66 4.63 1.54
C GLN A 356 24.67 4.41 3.05
N ARG A 357 25.84 4.12 3.64
CA ARG A 357 25.95 3.84 5.08
C ARG A 357 25.47 5.00 5.97
N TYR A 358 25.60 6.25 5.55
CA TYR A 358 25.18 7.40 6.35
C TYR A 358 23.74 7.87 6.05
N THR A 359 23.14 7.41 4.95
CA THR A 359 21.91 8.02 4.42
C THR A 359 20.79 7.03 4.14
N SER A 360 21.06 5.72 4.22
CA SER A 360 20.08 4.64 4.09
C SER A 360 19.87 3.94 5.43
N THR A 361 18.65 3.46 5.66
CA THR A 361 18.28 2.58 6.78
C THR A 361 18.66 1.12 6.53
N SER A 362 18.96 0.74 5.28
CA SER A 362 19.36 -0.62 4.89
C SER A 362 20.36 -0.57 3.73
N PRO A 363 21.61 -0.14 3.98
CA PRO A 363 22.60 0.15 2.94
C PRO A 363 22.85 -1.00 1.95
N GLU A 364 22.80 -2.26 2.42
CA GLU A 364 23.00 -3.46 1.60
C GLU A 364 21.81 -3.78 0.68
N CYS A 365 20.66 -3.16 0.94
CA CYS A 365 19.42 -3.39 0.19
C CYS A 365 19.12 -2.29 -0.81
N GLU A 366 19.87 -1.19 -0.88
CA GLU A 366 19.58 -0.10 -1.81
C GLU A 366 19.84 -0.48 -3.28
N GLU A 367 19.07 0.12 -4.19
CA GLU A 367 19.27 -0.05 -5.63
C GLU A 367 20.48 0.75 -6.14
N ASP A 368 21.03 0.34 -7.30
CA ASP A 368 22.24 0.93 -7.91
C ASP A 368 22.13 2.45 -8.16
N ASP A 369 20.91 2.96 -8.35
CA ASP A 369 20.64 4.37 -8.62
C ASP A 369 20.35 5.20 -7.34
N PHE A 370 20.42 4.61 -6.14
CA PHE A 370 20.27 5.32 -4.86
C PHE A 370 21.27 6.48 -4.72
N CYS A 371 22.58 6.21 -4.84
CA CYS A 371 23.62 7.23 -4.69
C CYS A 371 23.56 8.31 -5.78
N PRO A 372 23.47 7.96 -7.08
CA PRO A 372 23.28 8.95 -8.14
C PRO A 372 22.11 9.91 -7.86
N ARG A 373 20.94 9.39 -7.45
CA ARG A 373 19.76 10.21 -7.16
C ARG A 373 19.91 11.11 -5.95
N LEU A 374 20.50 10.58 -4.87
CA LEU A 374 20.76 11.39 -3.68
C LEU A 374 21.71 12.54 -4.03
N ARG A 375 22.75 12.30 -4.84
CA ARG A 375 23.65 13.37 -5.30
C ARG A 375 22.93 14.40 -6.14
N GLU A 376 22.04 14.00 -7.03
CA GLU A 376 21.23 14.92 -7.83
C GLU A 376 20.36 15.82 -6.93
N THR A 377 19.74 15.23 -5.90
CA THR A 377 18.93 15.93 -4.90
C THR A 377 19.76 16.94 -4.10
N LEU A 378 20.94 16.52 -3.62
CA LEU A 378 21.87 17.40 -2.90
C LEU A 378 22.39 18.54 -3.79
N VAL A 379 22.70 18.26 -5.06
CA VAL A 379 23.12 19.29 -6.03
C VAL A 379 21.99 20.27 -6.34
N PHE A 380 20.75 19.79 -6.46
CA PHE A 380 19.58 20.64 -6.67
C PHE A 380 19.43 21.66 -5.53
N SER A 381 19.53 21.21 -4.27
CA SER A 381 19.45 22.10 -3.11
C SER A 381 20.54 23.18 -3.06
N LEU A 382 21.70 22.94 -3.69
CA LEU A 382 22.79 23.92 -3.79
C LEU A 382 22.60 24.95 -4.91
N ARG A 383 21.86 24.59 -5.97
CA ARG A 383 21.76 25.38 -7.20
C ARG A 383 20.47 26.19 -7.31
N VAL A 384 19.40 25.69 -6.69
CA VAL A 384 18.06 26.27 -6.80
C VAL A 384 17.68 26.82 -5.45
N SER A 385 17.21 28.07 -5.39
CA SER A 385 16.71 28.64 -4.13
C SER A 385 15.25 28.26 -3.93
N VAL A 386 14.85 28.11 -2.67
CA VAL A 386 13.45 27.85 -2.31
C VAL A 386 12.50 28.93 -2.85
N SER A 387 12.93 30.18 -2.90
CA SER A 387 12.15 31.29 -3.43
C SER A 387 11.95 31.23 -4.94
N ASP A 388 12.89 30.66 -5.70
CA ASP A 388 12.71 30.44 -7.14
C ASP A 388 11.64 29.38 -7.42
N VAL A 389 11.48 28.42 -6.51
CA VAL A 389 10.53 27.31 -6.64
C VAL A 389 9.15 27.71 -6.12
N PHE A 390 9.06 28.21 -4.88
CA PHE A 390 7.82 28.44 -4.15
C PHE A 390 7.51 29.92 -3.88
N GLY A 391 8.23 30.84 -4.52
CA GLY A 391 8.03 32.27 -4.34
C GLY A 391 8.61 32.82 -3.02
N PRO A 392 8.65 34.14 -2.86
CA PRO A 392 9.08 34.76 -1.61
C PRO A 392 8.09 34.40 -0.49
N GLY A 393 8.59 33.82 0.61
CA GLY A 393 7.78 33.45 1.77
C GLY A 393 6.95 32.17 1.61
N LEU A 394 7.33 31.24 0.72
CA LEU A 394 6.68 29.92 0.56
C LEU A 394 5.18 30.00 0.23
N ASN A 395 4.78 30.97 -0.61
CA ASN A 395 3.37 31.26 -0.87
C ASN A 395 2.84 30.70 -2.21
N ARG A 396 3.63 29.89 -2.92
CA ARG A 396 3.28 29.40 -4.25
C ARG A 396 3.37 27.87 -4.35
N THR A 397 2.23 27.20 -4.19
CA THR A 397 2.05 25.78 -4.56
C THR A 397 2.31 25.57 -6.05
N ARG A 398 2.97 24.47 -6.40
CA ARG A 398 3.23 24.11 -7.81
C ARG A 398 2.19 23.11 -8.28
N TYR A 399 1.41 23.48 -9.30
CA TYR A 399 0.40 22.61 -9.91
C TYR A 399 0.88 22.05 -11.25
N TYR A 400 0.58 20.78 -11.49
CA TYR A 400 0.95 20.08 -12.71
C TYR A 400 -0.25 19.40 -13.33
N LYS A 401 -0.42 19.64 -14.63
CA LYS A 401 -1.44 18.99 -15.43
C LYS A 401 -0.82 17.91 -16.29
N ARG A 402 -1.44 16.73 -16.33
CA ARG A 402 -1.06 15.64 -17.24
C ARG A 402 -1.25 16.08 -18.70
N LEU A 403 -0.30 15.74 -19.57
CA LEU A 403 -0.36 16.02 -20.99
C LEU A 403 -1.12 14.91 -21.73
N GLY A 404 -2.41 15.12 -21.96
CA GLY A 404 -3.28 14.14 -22.62
C GLY A 404 -3.32 12.82 -21.85
N PHE A 405 -3.12 11.70 -22.56
CA PHE A 405 -3.06 10.35 -21.98
C PHE A 405 -1.63 9.89 -21.65
N SER A 406 -0.63 10.78 -21.71
CA SER A 406 0.76 10.43 -21.39
C SER A 406 1.05 10.40 -19.88
N ASN A 407 2.23 9.92 -19.52
CA ASN A 407 2.79 10.07 -18.17
C ASN A 407 3.69 11.31 -18.03
N THR A 408 3.52 12.29 -18.93
CA THR A 408 4.24 13.57 -18.85
C THR A 408 3.38 14.64 -18.20
N TRP A 409 4.01 15.43 -17.35
CA TRP A 409 3.37 16.49 -16.57
C TRP A 409 3.88 17.86 -17.01
N LYS A 410 2.96 18.83 -17.12
CA LYS A 410 3.29 20.23 -17.40
C LYS A 410 2.98 21.09 -16.18
N CYS A 411 3.98 21.81 -15.69
CA CYS A 411 3.81 22.81 -14.64
C CYS A 411 2.96 23.98 -15.16
N LEU A 412 1.98 24.42 -14.37
CA LEU A 412 1.05 25.49 -14.75
C LEU A 412 1.53 26.89 -14.35
N HIS A 413 2.47 27.00 -13.42
CA HIS A 413 3.01 28.27 -12.93
C HIS A 413 4.54 28.16 -12.75
N THR A 414 5.30 28.92 -13.54
CA THR A 414 6.75 29.13 -13.36
C THR A 414 7.02 30.49 -12.76
#